data_AF-A0A377ZEC9-F1
#
_entry.id   AF-A0A377ZEC9-F1
#
_cell.length_a   1.000
_cell.length_b   1.000
_cell.length_c   1.000
_cell.angle_alpha   90.00
_cell.angle_beta   90.00
_cell.angle_gamma   90.00
#
_symmetry.space_group_name_H-M   'P 1'
#
loop_
_entity.id
_entity.type
_entity.pdbx_description
1 polymer ?
#
loop_
_entity_poly.entity_id
_entity_poly.type
_entity_poly.pdbx_seq_one_letter_code
_entity_poly.pdbx_strand_id
1 'polypeptide(L)'
;MLTHEDRQRLTQIICGQQVNFVDVLTSNHTNLQISFVHSRYRNENVAICVLVDVSARVKMEESLQEMAPGGGAGQPVEIDVPGDR
;
A
#
# COMPACT_ATOMS: atom_id res chain seq x y z
N MET A 1 -10.65 -12.20 6.59
CA MET A 1 -11.81 -12.38 5.68
C MET A 1 -12.46 -11.02 5.45
N LEU A 2 -12.84 -10.70 4.20
CA LEU A 2 -13.43 -9.40 3.83
C LEU A 2 -14.80 -9.18 4.50
N THR A 3 -14.99 -8.01 5.08
CA THR A 3 -16.28 -7.61 5.67
C THR A 3 -17.30 -7.26 4.59
N HIS A 4 -18.57 -7.03 4.98
CA HIS A 4 -19.60 -6.61 4.01
C HIS A 4 -19.30 -5.22 3.44
N GLU A 5 -18.78 -4.31 4.27
CA GLU A 5 -18.38 -2.96 3.86
C GLU A 5 -17.22 -3.01 2.85
N ASP A 6 -16.22 -3.86 3.10
CA ASP A 6 -15.10 -4.05 2.16
C ASP A 6 -15.62 -4.48 0.78
N ARG A 7 -16.57 -5.43 0.73
CA ARG A 7 -17.16 -5.92 -0.54
C ARG A 7 -17.91 -4.83 -1.30
N GLN A 8 -18.64 -3.97 -0.60
CA GLN A 8 -19.34 -2.85 -1.23
C GLN A 8 -18.36 -1.84 -1.81
N ARG A 9 -17.32 -1.46 -1.05
CA ARG A 9 -16.23 -0.59 -1.55
C ARG A 9 -15.53 -1.20 -2.76
N LEU A 10 -15.14 -2.47 -2.68
CA LEU A 10 -14.52 -3.23 -3.77
C LEU A 10 -15.39 -3.18 -5.03
N THR A 11 -16.68 -3.48 -4.90
CA THR A 11 -17.63 -3.45 -6.03
C THR A 11 -17.71 -2.05 -6.65
N GLN A 12 -17.72 -1.00 -5.82
CA GLN A 12 -17.78 0.38 -6.29
C GLN A 12 -16.49 0.80 -7.02
N ILE A 13 -15.33 0.35 -6.53
CA ILE A 13 -14.03 0.55 -7.17
C ILE A 13 -13.98 -0.15 -8.54
N ILE A 14 -14.37 -1.43 -8.57
CA ILE A 14 -14.38 -2.23 -9.79
C ILE A 14 -15.36 -1.62 -10.80
N CYS A 15 -16.56 -1.22 -10.40
CA CYS A 15 -17.54 -0.64 -11.33
C CYS A 15 -17.22 0.80 -11.76
N GLY A 16 -16.48 1.56 -10.94
CA GLY A 16 -16.29 3.00 -11.11
C GLY A 16 -14.94 3.41 -11.71
N GLN A 17 -13.90 2.58 -11.60
CA GLN A 17 -12.57 2.94 -12.09
C GLN A 17 -12.14 2.08 -13.29
N GLN A 18 -11.45 2.67 -14.27
CA GLN A 18 -10.81 1.96 -15.40
C GLN A 18 -9.33 1.62 -15.13
N VAL A 19 -8.90 1.57 -13.86
CA VAL A 19 -7.50 1.29 -13.51
C VAL A 19 -7.25 -0.21 -13.39
N ASN A 20 -6.07 -0.66 -13.83
CA ASN A 20 -5.72 -2.09 -13.86
C ASN A 20 -5.40 -2.67 -12.48
N PHE A 21 -5.03 -1.83 -11.51
CA PHE A 21 -4.64 -2.24 -10.15
C PHE A 21 -4.90 -1.13 -9.13
N VAL A 22 -5.33 -1.52 -7.93
CA VAL A 22 -5.68 -0.65 -6.80
C VAL A 22 -5.23 -1.31 -5.50
N ASP A 23 -4.52 -0.57 -4.66
CA ASP A 23 -4.19 -0.97 -3.30
C ASP A 23 -5.33 -0.56 -2.35
N VAL A 24 -5.81 -1.51 -1.56
CA VAL A 24 -6.91 -1.33 -0.61
C VAL A 24 -6.50 -1.81 0.77
N LEU A 25 -6.65 -0.92 1.74
CA LEU A 25 -6.56 -1.26 3.15
C LEU A 25 -7.94 -1.65 3.65
N THR A 26 -8.10 -2.88 4.13
CA THR A 26 -9.37 -3.33 4.73
C THR A 26 -9.56 -2.75 6.11
N SER A 27 -10.80 -2.81 6.62
CA SER A 27 -11.12 -2.44 8.01
C SER A 27 -10.34 -3.23 9.07
N ASN A 28 -9.77 -4.38 8.71
CA ASN A 28 -8.95 -5.22 9.59
C ASN A 28 -7.44 -4.96 9.43
N HIS A 29 -7.05 -3.83 8.85
CA HIS A 29 -5.65 -3.46 8.58
C HIS A 29 -4.88 -4.49 7.71
N THR A 30 -5.58 -5.23 6.85
CA THR A 30 -4.91 -6.05 5.85
C THR A 30 -4.74 -5.25 4.58
N ASN A 31 -3.51 -5.19 4.07
CA ASN A 31 -3.19 -4.57 2.80
C ASN A 31 -3.46 -5.57 1.68
N LEU A 32 -4.44 -5.26 0.84
CA LEU A 32 -4.80 -6.07 -0.31
C LEU A 32 -4.51 -5.28 -1.58
N GLN A 33 -3.90 -5.93 -2.55
CA GLN A 33 -3.80 -5.42 -3.91
C GLN A 33 -4.86 -6.10 -4.77
N ILE A 34 -5.67 -5.29 -5.44
CA ILE A 34 -6.73 -5.76 -6.32
C ILE A 34 -6.35 -5.36 -7.73
N SER A 35 -6.34 -6.31 -8.65
CA SER A 35 -6.30 -6.03 -10.09
C SER A 35 -7.60 -6.49 -10.72
N PHE A 36 -8.08 -5.77 -11.71
CA PHE A 36 -9.31 -6.14 -12.39
C PHE A 36 -9.29 -5.76 -13.87
N VAL A 37 -10.00 -6.56 -14.66
CA VAL A 37 -10.19 -6.33 -16.09
C VAL A 37 -11.68 -6.37 -16.39
N HIS A 38 -12.17 -5.29 -16.99
CA HIS A 38 -13.52 -5.25 -17.52
C HIS A 38 -13.57 -5.94 -18.87
N SER A 39 -14.62 -6.73 -19.07
CA SER A 39 -14.92 -7.39 -20.32
C SER A 39 -16.42 -7.37 -20.57
N ARG A 40 -16.82 -7.75 -21.77
CA ARG A 40 -18.22 -7.89 -22.13
C ARG A 40 -18.47 -9.31 -22.61
N TYR A 41 -19.25 -10.08 -21.86
CA TYR A 41 -19.62 -11.44 -22.22
C TYR A 41 -21.11 -11.50 -22.47
N ARG A 42 -21.54 -11.96 -23.66
CA ARG A 42 -22.95 -12.03 -24.06
C ARG A 42 -23.72 -10.72 -23.84
N ASN A 43 -23.11 -9.60 -24.25
CA ASN A 43 -23.63 -8.23 -24.05
C ASN A 43 -23.74 -7.74 -22.60
N GLU A 44 -23.35 -8.53 -21.60
CA GLU A 44 -23.29 -8.14 -20.19
C GLU A 44 -21.89 -7.67 -19.81
N ASN A 45 -21.80 -6.62 -18.99
CA ASN A 45 -20.54 -6.14 -18.47
C ASN A 45 -20.09 -7.06 -17.33
N VAL A 46 -18.91 -7.65 -17.47
CA VAL A 46 -18.31 -8.54 -16.47
C VAL A 46 -16.94 -8.01 -16.08
N ALA A 47 -16.56 -8.24 -14.83
CA ALA A 47 -15.24 -7.88 -14.32
C ALA A 47 -14.60 -9.11 -13.69
N ILE A 48 -13.40 -9.46 -14.12
CA ILE A 48 -12.59 -10.48 -13.45
C ILE A 48 -11.62 -9.75 -12.56
N CYS A 49 -11.61 -10.10 -11.27
CA CYS A 49 -10.81 -9.44 -10.25
C CYS A 49 -9.91 -10.45 -9.55
N VAL A 50 -8.64 -10.09 -9.36
CA VAL A 50 -7.68 -10.87 -8.58
C VAL A 50 -7.33 -10.07 -7.34
N LEU A 51 -7.49 -10.70 -6.17
CA LEU A 51 -7.15 -10.13 -4.87
C LEU A 51 -5.90 -10.82 -4.33
N VAL A 52 -4.88 -10.04 -4.01
CA VAL A 52 -3.61 -10.51 -3.46
C VAL A 52 -3.41 -9.88 -2.09
N ASP A 53 -3.18 -10.69 -1.07
CA ASP A 53 -2.77 -10.20 0.24
C ASP A 53 -1.29 -9.83 0.22
N VAL A 54 -1.01 -8.54 0.32
CA VAL A 54 0.35 -7.98 0.35
C VAL A 54 0.75 -7.55 1.76
N SER A 55 -0.06 -7.82 2.78
CA SER A 55 0.18 -7.41 4.17
C SER A 55 1.54 -7.91 4.68
N ALA A 56 1.93 -9.13 4.33
CA ALA A 56 3.24 -9.67 4.73
C ALA A 56 4.40 -8.89 4.10
N ARG A 57 4.27 -8.50 2.82
CA ARG A 57 5.26 -7.69 2.12
C ARG A 57 5.35 -6.28 2.72
N VAL A 58 4.20 -5.65 2.97
CA VAL A 58 4.14 -4.31 3.57
C VAL A 58 4.80 -4.32 4.95
N LYS A 59 4.48 -5.30 5.80
CA LYS A 59 5.13 -5.44 7.13
C LYS A 59 6.64 -5.64 7.04
N MET A 60 7.11 -6.37 6.03
CA MET A 60 8.55 -6.54 5.80
C MET A 60 9.22 -5.23 5.36
N GLU A 61 8.58 -4.46 4.48
CA GLU A 61 9.07 -3.14 4.05
C GLU A 61 9.11 -2.15 5.24
N GLU A 62 8.07 -2.12 6.07
CA GLU A 62 8.03 -1.32 7.31
C GLU A 62 9.14 -1.74 8.29
N SER A 63 9.33 -3.05 8.48
CA SER A 63 10.38 -3.57 9.37
C SER A 63 11.80 -3.26 8.85
N LEU A 64 12.01 -3.29 7.53
CA LEU A 64 13.27 -2.87 6.93
C LEU A 64 13.53 -1.36 7.13
N GLN A 65 12.46 -0.55 7.07
CA GLN A 65 12.54 0.89 7.29
C GLN A 65 12.85 1.23 8.76
N GLU A 66 12.35 0.40 9.69
CA GLU A 66 12.65 0.50 11.13
C GLU A 66 14.09 0.00 11.46
N MET A 67 14.61 -0.95 10.70
CA MET A 67 16.00 -1.42 10.80
C MET A 67 17.02 -0.51 10.12
N ALA A 68 16.60 0.53 9.40
CA ALA A 68 17.50 1.60 9.00
C ALA A 68 17.76 2.48 10.23
N PRO A 69 18.98 2.52 10.79
CA PRO A 69 19.34 3.54 11.76
C PRO A 69 19.57 4.84 10.98
N GLY A 70 18.49 5.41 10.46
CA GLY A 70 18.45 6.70 9.80
C GLY A 70 18.19 7.82 10.81
N GLY A 71 18.69 7.65 12.05
CA GLY A 71 18.97 8.73 12.98
C GLY A 71 20.07 9.62 12.41
N GLY A 72 19.77 10.30 11.30
CA GLY A 72 20.47 11.49 10.86
C GLY A 72 19.86 12.70 11.56
N ALA A 73 19.75 12.66 12.89
CA ALA A 73 19.82 13.89 13.64
C ALA A 73 21.22 14.44 13.31
N GLY A 74 21.28 15.41 12.40
CA GLY A 74 22.45 16.24 12.24
C GLY A 74 22.70 16.90 13.58
N GLN A 75 23.44 16.22 14.45
CA GLN A 75 24.20 16.89 15.47
C GLN A 75 25.22 17.70 14.68
N PRO A 76 25.20 19.04 14.74
CA PRO A 76 26.30 19.80 14.19
C PRO A 76 27.54 19.31 14.91
N VAL A 77 28.47 18.73 14.15
CA VAL A 77 29.81 18.46 14.62
C VAL A 77 30.41 19.81 14.96
N GLU A 78 30.38 20.20 16.24
CA GLU A 78 31.18 21.31 16.73
C GLU A 78 32.65 20.93 16.51
N ILE A 79 33.23 21.56 15.50
CA ILE A 79 34.66 21.50 15.24
C ILE A 79 35.27 22.44 16.28
N ASP A 80 35.75 21.89 17.40
CA ASP A 80 36.53 22.65 18.37
C ASP A 80 37.83 23.09 17.68
N VAL A 81 37.87 24.36 17.26
CA VAL A 81 39.08 24.97 16.70
C VAL A 81 39.95 25.36 17.90
N PRO A 82 41.11 24.71 18.12
CA PRO A 82 41.96 25.04 19.25
C PRO A 82 42.42 26.50 19.11
N GLY A 83 42.16 27.26 20.17
CA GLY A 83 42.31 28.71 20.22
C GLY A 83 43.69 29.20 19.77
N ASP A 84 43.66 30.21 18.92
CA ASP A 84 44.82 31.06 18.67
C ASP A 84 44.93 32.10 19.79
N ARG A 85 46.18 32.32 20.21
CA ARG A 85 46.56 33.11 21.38
C ARG A 85 46.45 34.62 21.14
#